data_AF-A0A7C1SN54-F1
#
_entry.id   AF-A0A7C1SN54-F1
#
_cell.length_a   1.000
_cell.length_b   1.000
_cell.length_c   1.000
_cell.angle_alpha   90.00
_cell.angle_beta   90.00
_cell.angle_gamma   90.00
#
_symmetry.space_group_name_H-M   'P 1'
#
loop_
_entity.id
_entity.type
_entity.pdbx_description
1 polymer ?
#
loop_
_entity_poly.entity_id
_entity_poly.type
_entity_poly.pdbx_seq_one_letter_code
_entity_poly.pdbx_strand_id
1 'polypeptide(L)'
;MSYALISSNSRMNYPAKHYYYFIASLPDLRWDVEVPFPIITFLEENETALSPLSDNVNDIILLNDLKNMHDYIKVQCADYITGLKRSREAMDAEFYEPSLFDKETIRELLVEPDELPEFIVSFLAENKEYIERYENFDSLYAAYYDYLGEKDSDFFKSYSLCESSLRKVIAAFRARSQGLDMEINVPGSDEITETILANRTASDFGLKNIFPYISEMVEVFKEDTLNREKKLNKIRFSFLENFTGEDPFKEDCVYAYIFQLLLLERWQMLDREKGKQIVSNIVTGEIS
;
A
#
# COMPACT_ATOMS: atom_id res chain seq x y z
N MET A 1 -19.08 -16.04 -3.71
CA MET A 1 -18.72 -16.50 -5.09
C MET A 1 -17.64 -15.56 -5.58
N SER A 2 -16.38 -15.97 -5.40
CA SER A 2 -15.18 -15.14 -5.55
C SER A 2 -15.02 -14.59 -6.97
N TYR A 3 -15.05 -13.26 -7.12
CA TYR A 3 -14.64 -12.58 -8.35
C TYR A 3 -13.15 -12.25 -8.25
N ALA A 4 -12.30 -13.25 -8.45
CA ALA A 4 -10.91 -12.96 -8.78
C ALA A 4 -10.91 -12.19 -10.12
N LEU A 5 -10.27 -11.02 -10.16
CA LEU A 5 -10.04 -10.27 -11.41
C LEU A 5 -9.29 -11.11 -12.46
N ILE A 6 -8.59 -12.14 -12.01
CA ILE A 6 -7.91 -13.11 -12.85
C ILE A 6 -8.32 -14.51 -12.35
N SER A 7 -9.13 -15.21 -13.14
CA SER A 7 -9.58 -16.57 -12.79
C SER A 7 -8.41 -17.57 -12.82
N SER A 8 -8.27 -18.37 -11.76
CA SER A 8 -7.26 -19.43 -11.67
C SER A 8 -7.65 -20.60 -12.58
N ASN A 9 -7.35 -20.51 -13.88
CA ASN A 9 -7.50 -21.63 -14.80
C ASN A 9 -6.18 -22.36 -14.97
N SER A 10 -6.20 -23.65 -14.60
CA SER A 10 -5.22 -24.72 -14.81
C SER A 10 -3.90 -24.33 -15.49
N ARG A 11 -2.77 -24.51 -14.78
CA ARG A 11 -1.36 -24.40 -15.23
C ARG A 11 -1.19 -24.68 -16.73
N MET A 12 -1.40 -23.66 -17.56
CA MET A 12 -0.93 -23.69 -18.93
C MET A 12 0.56 -23.45 -18.85
N ASN A 13 1.32 -24.39 -19.40
CA ASN A 13 2.77 -24.34 -19.48
C ASN A 13 3.12 -23.19 -20.46
N TYR A 14 3.10 -21.95 -19.98
CA TYR A 14 3.43 -20.78 -20.79
C TYR A 14 4.87 -20.95 -21.23
N PRO A 15 5.18 -21.05 -22.54
CA PRO A 15 6.53 -21.34 -22.95
C PRO A 15 7.42 -20.19 -22.48
N ALA A 16 8.49 -20.49 -21.73
CA ALA A 16 9.33 -19.48 -21.07
C ALA A 16 9.69 -18.29 -21.99
N LYS A 17 9.93 -18.55 -23.29
CA LYS A 17 10.16 -17.53 -24.33
C LYS A 17 9.07 -16.44 -24.39
N HIS A 18 7.79 -16.79 -24.29
CA HIS A 18 6.70 -15.81 -24.32
C HIS A 18 6.66 -14.94 -23.05
N TYR A 19 7.06 -15.50 -21.90
CA TYR A 19 7.13 -14.77 -20.65
C TYR A 19 8.29 -13.76 -20.62
N TYR A 20 9.45 -14.14 -21.18
CA TYR A 20 10.57 -13.22 -21.39
C TYR A 20 10.19 -12.02 -22.28
N TYR A 21 9.42 -12.26 -23.36
CA TYR A 21 8.93 -11.17 -24.22
C TYR A 21 7.94 -10.26 -23.50
N PHE A 22 7.06 -10.83 -22.66
CA PHE A 22 6.12 -10.04 -21.87
C PHE A 22 6.86 -9.06 -20.94
N ILE A 23 7.80 -9.56 -20.12
CA ILE A 23 8.60 -8.70 -19.22
C ILE A 23 9.39 -7.66 -20.01
N ALA A 24 10.03 -8.04 -21.12
CA ALA A 24 10.79 -7.11 -21.95
C ALA A 24 9.90 -6.07 -22.68
N SER A 25 8.60 -6.31 -22.78
CA SER A 25 7.64 -5.38 -23.39
C SER A 25 7.02 -4.41 -22.40
N LEU A 26 7.26 -4.58 -21.09
CA LEU A 26 6.74 -3.67 -20.07
C LEU A 26 7.31 -2.26 -20.30
N PRO A 27 6.46 -1.23 -20.37
CA PRO A 27 6.92 0.15 -20.44
C PRO A 27 7.81 0.52 -19.26
N ASP A 28 8.69 1.48 -19.47
CA ASP A 28 9.46 2.07 -18.40
C ASP A 28 8.59 3.07 -17.61
N LEU A 29 8.42 2.87 -16.31
CA LEU A 29 7.65 3.74 -15.44
C LEU A 29 8.56 4.71 -14.69
N ARG A 30 8.14 5.97 -14.56
CA ARG A 30 8.88 7.01 -13.85
C ARG A 30 7.96 7.84 -12.97
N TRP A 31 8.44 8.19 -11.77
CA TRP A 31 7.66 8.89 -10.74
C TRP A 31 7.00 10.21 -11.22
N ASP A 32 7.74 11.01 -11.97
CA ASP A 32 7.31 12.35 -12.42
C ASP A 32 6.72 12.34 -13.84
N VAL A 33 6.41 11.16 -14.41
CA VAL A 33 5.85 11.00 -15.76
C VAL A 33 4.41 10.49 -15.66
N GLU A 34 3.54 10.92 -16.58
CA GLU A 34 2.16 10.45 -16.65
C GLU A 34 2.12 8.93 -16.83
N VAL A 35 1.21 8.25 -16.12
CA VAL A 35 1.08 6.79 -16.24
C VAL A 35 0.65 6.48 -17.69
N PRO A 36 1.34 5.56 -18.39
CA PRO A 36 1.08 5.32 -19.82
C PRO A 36 -0.30 4.74 -20.10
N PHE A 37 -0.88 4.01 -19.14
CA PHE A 37 -2.20 3.42 -19.21
C PHE A 37 -2.73 3.10 -17.82
N PRO A 38 -4.05 3.08 -17.62
CA PRO A 38 -4.60 2.65 -16.34
C PRO A 38 -4.20 1.21 -15.99
N ILE A 39 -4.00 0.91 -14.71
CA ILE A 39 -3.63 -0.44 -14.29
C ILE A 39 -4.73 -1.46 -14.61
N ILE A 40 -6.00 -1.08 -14.58
CA ILE A 40 -7.10 -1.95 -14.99
C ILE A 40 -6.91 -2.39 -16.44
N THR A 41 -6.60 -1.43 -17.33
CA THR A 41 -6.30 -1.72 -18.73
C THR A 41 -5.09 -2.65 -18.86
N PHE A 42 -4.04 -2.44 -18.07
CA PHE A 42 -2.89 -3.35 -18.04
C PHE A 42 -3.27 -4.78 -17.64
N LEU A 43 -4.06 -4.94 -16.58
CA LEU A 43 -4.49 -6.25 -16.08
C LEU A 43 -5.36 -6.97 -17.11
N GLU A 44 -6.31 -6.26 -17.74
CA GLU A 44 -7.21 -6.79 -18.78
C GLU A 44 -6.44 -7.21 -20.04
N GLU A 45 -5.58 -6.33 -20.57
CA GLU A 45 -4.84 -6.59 -21.81
C GLU A 45 -3.82 -7.72 -21.66
N ASN A 46 -3.38 -8.01 -20.43
CA ASN A 46 -2.35 -9.00 -20.13
C ASN A 46 -2.87 -10.19 -19.31
N GLU A 47 -4.19 -10.38 -19.20
CA GLU A 47 -4.83 -11.44 -18.39
C GLU A 47 -4.23 -12.82 -18.67
N THR A 48 -4.01 -13.15 -19.95
CA THR A 48 -3.46 -14.45 -20.35
C THR A 48 -2.02 -14.66 -19.85
N ALA A 49 -1.21 -13.61 -19.84
CA ALA A 49 0.17 -13.66 -19.34
C ALA A 49 0.24 -13.63 -17.81
N LEU A 50 -0.74 -12.99 -17.16
CA LEU A 50 -0.84 -12.87 -15.71
C LEU A 50 -1.57 -14.03 -15.03
N SER A 51 -2.34 -14.83 -15.77
CA SER A 51 -3.09 -15.98 -15.25
C SER A 51 -2.25 -16.96 -14.41
N PRO A 52 -1.01 -17.33 -14.80
CA PRO A 52 -0.15 -18.17 -13.96
C PRO A 52 0.26 -17.51 -12.63
N LEU A 53 0.16 -16.18 -12.55
CA LEU A 53 0.57 -15.35 -11.41
C LEU A 53 -0.62 -14.86 -10.59
N SER A 54 -1.84 -15.30 -10.91
CA SER A 54 -3.10 -14.70 -10.44
C SER A 54 -3.16 -14.54 -8.93
N ASP A 55 -2.68 -15.53 -8.19
CA ASP A 55 -2.75 -15.54 -6.72
C ASP A 55 -1.93 -14.37 -6.15
N ASN A 56 -0.69 -14.22 -6.60
CA ASN A 56 0.20 -13.14 -6.19
C ASN A 56 -0.26 -11.77 -6.72
N VAL A 57 -0.85 -11.71 -7.92
CA VAL A 57 -1.46 -10.47 -8.44
C VAL A 57 -2.66 -10.05 -7.60
N ASN A 58 -3.53 -11.00 -7.21
CA ASN A 58 -4.65 -10.73 -6.33
C ASN A 58 -4.17 -10.27 -4.95
N ASP A 59 -3.10 -10.87 -4.42
CA ASP A 59 -2.49 -10.41 -3.16
C ASP A 59 -1.98 -8.96 -3.24
N ILE A 60 -1.51 -8.50 -4.41
CA ILE A 60 -1.14 -7.10 -4.63
C ILE A 60 -2.40 -6.21 -4.67
N ILE A 61 -3.44 -6.63 -5.39
CA ILE A 61 -4.70 -5.90 -5.53
C ILE A 61 -5.42 -5.77 -4.18
N LEU A 62 -5.27 -6.76 -3.29
CA LEU A 62 -5.83 -6.74 -1.93
C LEU A 62 -5.43 -5.48 -1.15
N LEU A 63 -4.31 -4.83 -1.46
CA LEU A 63 -3.95 -3.53 -0.86
C LEU A 63 -5.01 -2.45 -1.13
N ASN A 64 -5.62 -2.43 -2.31
CA ASN A 64 -6.72 -1.50 -2.61
C ASN A 64 -8.00 -1.89 -1.87
N ASP A 65 -8.31 -3.18 -1.78
CA ASP A 65 -9.43 -3.64 -0.95
C ASP A 65 -9.25 -3.25 0.52
N LEU A 66 -8.03 -3.34 1.06
CA LEU A 66 -7.71 -2.87 2.42
C LEU A 66 -7.91 -1.36 2.57
N LYS A 67 -7.55 -0.55 1.57
CA LYS A 67 -7.84 0.90 1.60
C LYS A 67 -9.34 1.17 1.53
N ASN A 68 -10.07 0.46 0.68
CA ASN A 68 -11.52 0.55 0.57
C ASN A 68 -12.19 0.17 1.91
N MET A 69 -11.73 -0.89 2.56
CA MET A 69 -12.17 -1.28 3.92
C MET A 69 -11.84 -0.21 4.95
N HIS A 70 -10.64 0.39 4.90
CA HIS A 70 -10.22 1.45 5.81
C HIS A 70 -11.15 2.66 5.72
N ASP A 71 -11.44 3.12 4.50
CA ASP A 71 -12.31 4.27 4.28
C ASP A 71 -13.73 3.98 4.76
N TYR A 72 -14.24 2.76 4.55
CA TYR A 72 -15.54 2.38 5.09
C TYR A 72 -15.55 2.35 6.63
N ILE A 73 -14.55 1.73 7.27
CA ILE A 73 -14.41 1.69 8.74
C ILE A 73 -14.30 3.09 9.32
N LYS A 74 -13.55 3.98 8.66
CA LYS A 74 -13.44 5.39 9.05
C LYS A 74 -14.80 6.08 9.06
N VAL A 75 -15.61 5.87 8.03
CA VAL A 75 -16.97 6.44 7.99
C VAL A 75 -17.87 5.82 9.05
N GLN A 76 -17.82 4.50 9.26
CA GLN A 76 -18.58 3.83 10.33
C GLN A 76 -18.23 4.36 11.71
N CYS A 77 -16.94 4.54 11.99
CA CYS A 77 -16.46 5.15 13.23
C CYS A 77 -16.98 6.58 13.39
N ALA A 78 -16.92 7.40 12.33
CA ALA A 78 -17.46 8.76 12.37
C ALA A 78 -18.98 8.80 12.58
N ASP A 79 -19.74 7.90 11.95
CA ASP A 79 -21.19 7.76 12.15
C ASP A 79 -21.50 7.33 13.59
N TYR A 80 -20.75 6.37 14.14
CA TYR A 80 -20.88 5.90 15.52
C TYR A 80 -20.64 7.04 16.53
N ILE A 81 -19.56 7.82 16.36
CA ILE A 81 -19.20 8.92 17.26
C ILE A 81 -20.22 10.07 17.18
N THR A 82 -20.69 10.41 15.99
CA THR A 82 -21.56 11.58 15.78
C THR A 82 -23.05 11.28 15.92
N GLY A 83 -23.44 10.01 15.85
CA GLY A 83 -24.84 9.58 15.76
C GLY A 83 -25.50 9.91 14.42
N LEU A 84 -24.76 10.48 13.46
CA LEU A 84 -25.23 10.76 12.11
C LEU A 84 -25.15 9.46 11.30
N LYS A 85 -26.16 9.21 10.47
CA LYS A 85 -26.09 8.17 9.44
C LYS A 85 -25.89 8.85 8.10
N ARG A 86 -24.68 8.76 7.57
CA ARG A 86 -24.37 9.29 6.23
C ARG A 86 -25.09 8.46 5.17
N SER A 87 -25.42 9.09 4.04
CA SER A 87 -26.05 8.35 2.93
C SER A 87 -25.04 7.42 2.28
N ARG A 88 -25.49 6.33 1.66
CA ARG A 88 -24.63 5.33 1.01
C ARG A 88 -23.75 5.99 -0.06
N GLU A 89 -24.30 6.93 -0.80
CA GLU A 89 -23.61 7.70 -1.83
C GLU A 89 -22.48 8.56 -1.25
N ALA A 90 -22.66 9.10 -0.04
CA ALA A 90 -21.60 9.84 0.66
C ALA A 90 -20.49 8.93 1.19
N MET A 91 -20.79 7.65 1.46
CA MET A 91 -19.79 6.64 1.84
C MET A 91 -19.01 6.10 0.63
N ASP A 92 -19.58 6.21 -0.57
CA ASP A 92 -19.08 5.63 -1.82
C ASP A 92 -18.28 6.61 -2.70
N ALA A 93 -17.98 7.80 -2.19
CA ALA A 93 -17.42 8.89 -2.97
C ALA A 93 -16.03 8.58 -3.57
N GLU A 94 -15.25 7.73 -2.91
CA GLU A 94 -13.93 7.31 -3.34
C GLU A 94 -13.82 5.78 -3.23
N PHE A 95 -13.31 5.14 -4.28
CA PHE A 95 -13.13 3.69 -4.33
C PHE A 95 -11.88 3.39 -5.15
N TYR A 96 -10.95 2.69 -4.54
CA TYR A 96 -9.69 2.33 -5.15
C TYR A 96 -9.90 1.13 -6.06
N GLU A 97 -9.69 1.34 -7.35
CA GLU A 97 -9.61 0.29 -8.34
C GLU A 97 -8.15 0.03 -8.72
N PRO A 98 -7.80 -1.18 -9.17
CA PRO A 98 -8.61 -2.40 -9.20
C PRO A 98 -8.91 -2.90 -7.78
N SER A 99 -10.04 -3.58 -7.61
CA SER A 99 -10.48 -4.21 -6.36
C SER A 99 -10.86 -5.67 -6.62
N LEU A 100 -10.56 -6.59 -5.70
CA LEU A 100 -11.06 -7.98 -5.77
C LEU A 100 -12.55 -8.07 -5.46
N PHE A 101 -13.05 -7.11 -4.68
CA PHE A 101 -14.41 -7.10 -4.20
C PHE A 101 -15.07 -5.78 -4.58
N ASP A 102 -16.30 -5.84 -5.07
CA ASP A 102 -17.06 -4.62 -5.27
C ASP A 102 -17.45 -3.96 -3.93
N LYS A 103 -17.97 -2.74 -4.01
CA LYS A 103 -18.39 -1.94 -2.83
C LYS A 103 -19.33 -2.69 -1.90
N GLU A 104 -20.25 -3.49 -2.43
CA GLU A 104 -21.21 -4.20 -1.59
C GLU A 104 -20.61 -5.43 -0.94
N THR A 105 -19.80 -6.16 -1.69
CA THR A 105 -19.06 -7.31 -1.20
C THR A 105 -18.12 -6.90 -0.07
N ILE A 106 -17.38 -5.79 -0.19
CA ILE A 106 -16.53 -5.29 0.91
C ILE A 106 -17.35 -5.02 2.18
N ARG A 107 -18.55 -4.44 2.06
CA ARG A 107 -19.41 -4.16 3.22
C ARG A 107 -19.91 -5.42 3.88
N GLU A 108 -20.32 -6.40 3.08
CA GLU A 108 -20.75 -7.70 3.57
C GLU A 108 -19.59 -8.40 4.29
N LEU A 109 -18.38 -8.40 3.71
CA LEU A 109 -17.19 -9.02 4.29
C LEU A 109 -16.71 -8.35 5.59
N LEU A 110 -17.01 -7.07 5.82
CA LEU A 110 -16.71 -6.41 7.10
C LEU A 110 -17.66 -6.82 8.24
N VAL A 111 -18.78 -7.48 7.90
CA VAL A 111 -19.74 -8.08 8.84
C VAL A 111 -19.52 -9.58 8.95
N GLU A 112 -19.35 -10.26 7.83
CA GLU A 112 -19.15 -11.71 7.69
C GLU A 112 -17.84 -11.99 6.93
N PRO A 113 -16.68 -12.02 7.62
CA PRO A 113 -15.36 -12.01 6.98
C PRO A 113 -14.88 -13.39 6.50
N ASP A 114 -15.75 -14.40 6.41
CA ASP A 114 -15.35 -15.81 6.20
C ASP A 114 -14.60 -16.07 4.88
N GLU A 115 -14.75 -15.19 3.88
CA GLU A 115 -14.03 -15.29 2.60
C GLU A 115 -12.72 -14.47 2.56
N LEU A 116 -12.33 -13.79 3.65
CA LEU A 116 -11.12 -12.96 3.71
C LEU A 116 -9.88 -13.75 4.18
N PRO A 117 -8.67 -13.30 3.84
CA PRO A 117 -7.44 -13.82 4.43
C PRO A 117 -7.45 -13.79 5.96
N GLU A 118 -6.85 -14.81 6.58
CA GLU A 118 -6.90 -15.06 8.03
C GLU A 118 -6.44 -13.86 8.86
N PHE A 119 -5.46 -13.09 8.37
CA PHE A 119 -4.96 -11.90 9.07
C PHE A 119 -6.02 -10.79 9.17
N ILE A 120 -6.91 -10.65 8.17
CA ILE A 120 -8.03 -9.70 8.19
C ILE A 120 -9.13 -10.21 9.12
N VAL A 121 -9.44 -11.51 9.05
CA VAL A 121 -10.43 -12.16 9.94
C VAL A 121 -10.02 -11.97 11.40
N SER A 122 -8.76 -12.24 11.71
CA SER A 122 -8.19 -12.09 13.06
C SER A 122 -8.28 -10.66 13.55
N PHE A 123 -7.90 -9.69 12.71
CA PHE A 123 -8.02 -8.27 13.03
C PHE A 123 -9.46 -7.86 13.36
N LEU A 124 -10.45 -8.27 12.55
CA LEU A 124 -11.86 -7.95 12.78
C LEU A 124 -12.45 -8.64 14.01
N ALA A 125 -11.94 -9.82 14.37
CA ALA A 125 -12.34 -10.56 15.56
C ALA A 125 -11.77 -9.94 16.86
N GLU A 126 -10.53 -9.43 16.80
CA GLU A 126 -9.85 -8.74 17.90
C GLU A 126 -10.40 -7.32 18.13
N ASN A 127 -10.82 -6.63 17.06
CA ASN A 127 -11.33 -5.26 17.09
C ASN A 127 -12.83 -5.25 16.79
N LYS A 128 -13.65 -5.37 17.83
CA LYS A 128 -15.10 -5.58 17.66
C LYS A 128 -15.85 -4.26 17.47
N GLU A 129 -15.41 -3.21 18.15
CA GLU A 129 -16.06 -1.90 18.07
C GLU A 129 -15.54 -1.08 16.89
N TYR A 130 -16.40 -0.22 16.32
CA TYR A 130 -16.01 0.63 15.16
C TYR A 130 -14.82 1.54 15.48
N ILE A 131 -14.74 2.04 16.71
CA ILE A 131 -13.63 2.89 17.16
C ILE A 131 -12.33 2.08 17.21
N GLU A 132 -12.35 0.90 17.81
CA GLU A 132 -11.18 0.01 17.90
C GLU A 132 -10.66 -0.37 16.51
N ARG A 133 -11.58 -0.74 15.59
CA ARG A 133 -11.22 -1.05 14.20
C ARG A 133 -10.52 0.11 13.51
N TYR A 134 -10.99 1.33 13.73
CA TYR A 134 -10.39 2.51 13.13
C TYR A 134 -9.04 2.85 13.76
N GLU A 135 -8.94 2.87 15.09
CA GLU A 135 -7.71 3.21 15.81
C GLU A 135 -6.59 2.20 15.56
N ASN A 136 -6.92 0.92 15.40
CA ASN A 136 -5.96 -0.14 15.21
C ASN A 136 -5.72 -0.50 13.74
N PHE A 137 -6.37 0.14 12.77
CA PHE A 137 -6.31 -0.25 11.36
C PHE A 137 -4.87 -0.29 10.78
N ASP A 138 -3.98 0.56 11.30
CA ASP A 138 -2.55 0.56 10.91
C ASP A 138 -1.86 -0.81 11.16
N SER A 139 -2.32 -1.58 12.15
CA SER A 139 -1.81 -2.94 12.40
C SER A 139 -2.22 -3.92 11.30
N LEU A 140 -3.37 -3.69 10.65
CA LEU A 140 -3.83 -4.51 9.53
C LEU A 140 -2.95 -4.32 8.29
N TYR A 141 -2.49 -3.09 8.02
CA TYR A 141 -1.49 -2.85 6.98
C TYR A 141 -0.17 -3.55 7.31
N ALA A 142 0.25 -3.57 8.58
CA ALA A 142 1.46 -4.30 8.96
C ALA A 142 1.30 -5.80 8.70
N ALA A 143 0.19 -6.39 9.14
CA ALA A 143 -0.13 -7.81 8.93
C ALA A 143 -0.23 -8.17 7.44
N TYR A 144 -0.75 -7.28 6.59
CA TYR A 144 -0.76 -7.46 5.14
C TYR A 144 0.65 -7.61 4.54
N TYR A 145 1.58 -6.74 4.93
CA TYR A 145 2.95 -6.83 4.45
C TYR A 145 3.68 -8.05 5.03
N ASP A 146 3.39 -8.43 6.27
CA ASP A 146 3.93 -9.67 6.85
C ASP A 146 3.42 -10.88 6.07
N TYR A 147 2.12 -10.93 5.73
CA TYR A 147 1.52 -11.93 4.86
C TYR A 147 2.19 -12.01 3.48
N LEU A 148 2.47 -10.87 2.83
CA LEU A 148 3.24 -10.87 1.57
C LEU A 148 4.65 -11.43 1.79
N GLY A 149 5.31 -11.09 2.89
CA GLY A 149 6.66 -11.54 3.21
C GLY A 149 6.79 -13.06 3.38
N GLU A 150 5.69 -13.76 3.66
CA GLU A 150 5.65 -15.23 3.76
C GLU A 150 5.55 -15.94 2.41
N LYS A 151 5.28 -15.20 1.33
CA LYS A 151 5.18 -15.77 -0.03
C LYS A 151 6.54 -16.22 -0.53
N ASP A 152 6.55 -17.24 -1.40
CA ASP A 152 7.78 -17.71 -2.05
C ASP A 152 8.17 -16.82 -3.24
N SER A 153 8.52 -15.57 -2.93
CA SER A 153 8.98 -14.56 -3.89
C SER A 153 10.05 -13.70 -3.22
N ASP A 154 11.18 -13.52 -3.90
CA ASP A 154 12.28 -12.68 -3.39
C ASP A 154 11.84 -11.21 -3.35
N PHE A 155 11.00 -10.81 -4.31
CA PHE A 155 10.35 -9.51 -4.32
C PHE A 155 9.48 -9.28 -3.08
N PHE A 156 8.51 -10.15 -2.79
CA PHE A 156 7.60 -9.90 -1.67
C PHE A 156 8.32 -9.92 -0.31
N LYS A 157 9.29 -10.82 -0.12
CA LYS A 157 10.15 -10.83 1.08
C LYS A 157 10.89 -9.49 1.22
N SER A 158 11.53 -9.02 0.15
CA SER A 158 12.29 -7.77 0.15
C SER A 158 11.39 -6.54 0.36
N TYR A 159 10.23 -6.51 -0.29
CA TYR A 159 9.29 -5.39 -0.20
C TYR A 159 8.61 -5.32 1.17
N SER A 160 8.24 -6.48 1.74
CA SER A 160 7.74 -6.59 3.11
C SER A 160 8.73 -6.01 4.13
N LEU A 161 10.01 -6.40 4.02
CA LEU A 161 11.08 -5.85 4.87
C LEU A 161 11.26 -4.35 4.69
N CYS A 162 11.18 -3.84 3.46
CA CYS A 162 11.25 -2.41 3.17
C CYS A 162 10.09 -1.65 3.83
N GLU A 163 8.85 -2.11 3.65
CA GLU A 163 7.65 -1.50 4.26
C GLU A 163 7.68 -1.57 5.78
N SER A 164 8.13 -2.69 6.34
CA SER A 164 8.34 -2.85 7.78
C SER A 164 9.38 -1.85 8.32
N SER A 165 10.50 -1.69 7.62
CA SER A 165 11.55 -0.71 7.95
C SER A 165 11.03 0.72 7.87
N LEU A 166 10.29 1.07 6.81
CA LEU A 166 9.65 2.38 6.64
C LEU A 166 8.72 2.68 7.81
N ARG A 167 7.84 1.75 8.21
CA ARG A 167 6.92 1.94 9.35
C ARG A 167 7.69 2.20 10.65
N LYS A 168 8.74 1.43 10.94
CA LYS A 168 9.57 1.60 12.14
C LYS A 168 10.27 2.95 12.18
N VAL A 169 10.85 3.36 11.06
CA VAL A 169 11.53 4.65 10.96
C VAL A 169 10.53 5.81 11.07
N ILE A 170 9.35 5.72 10.45
CA ILE A 170 8.26 6.69 10.61
C ILE A 170 7.84 6.80 12.08
N ALA A 171 7.64 5.65 12.75
CA ALA A 171 7.29 5.61 14.17
C ALA A 171 8.38 6.25 15.04
N ALA A 172 9.66 6.00 14.76
CA ALA A 172 10.78 6.59 15.48
C ALA A 172 10.84 8.12 15.32
N PHE A 173 10.63 8.65 14.10
CA PHE A 173 10.56 10.09 13.88
C PHE A 173 9.36 10.73 14.58
N ARG A 174 8.19 10.06 14.58
CA ARG A 174 7.00 10.51 15.31
C ARG A 174 7.26 10.54 16.82
N ALA A 175 7.78 9.46 17.38
CA ALA A 175 8.10 9.37 18.80
C ALA A 175 9.10 10.46 19.23
N ARG A 176 10.18 10.66 18.45
CA ARG A 176 11.14 11.75 18.69
C ARG A 176 10.49 13.13 18.67
N SER A 177 9.68 13.42 17.66
CA SER A 177 9.11 14.77 17.50
C SER A 177 8.03 15.08 18.55
N GLN A 178 7.37 14.06 19.10
CA GLN A 178 6.33 14.20 20.12
C GLN A 178 6.83 13.93 21.55
N GLY A 179 8.11 13.58 21.73
CA GLY A 179 8.67 13.24 23.04
C GLY A 179 8.11 11.94 23.64
N LEU A 180 7.65 11.01 22.80
CA LEU A 180 7.14 9.70 23.22
C LEU A 180 8.29 8.71 23.43
N ASP A 181 8.07 7.73 24.31
CA ASP A 181 9.01 6.65 24.56
C ASP A 181 9.13 5.73 23.32
N MET A 182 10.34 5.62 22.76
CA MET A 182 10.58 4.82 21.56
C MET A 182 10.44 3.32 21.83
N GLU A 183 10.72 2.87 23.05
CA GLU A 183 10.59 1.47 23.45
C GLU A 183 9.14 0.97 23.39
N ILE A 184 8.19 1.90 23.55
CA ILE A 184 6.75 1.62 23.49
C ILE A 184 6.23 1.82 22.06
N ASN A 185 6.74 2.82 21.34
CA ASN A 185 6.14 3.29 20.10
C ASN A 185 6.81 2.78 18.81
N VAL A 186 8.03 2.26 18.88
CA VAL A 186 8.70 1.65 17.72
C VAL A 186 8.45 0.14 17.75
N PRO A 187 7.72 -0.43 16.78
CA PRO A 187 7.29 -1.82 16.84
C PRO A 187 8.43 -2.81 16.49
N GLY A 188 8.44 -3.95 17.16
CA GLY A 188 9.31 -5.09 16.86
C GLY A 188 10.57 -5.19 17.72
N SER A 189 11.39 -6.19 17.43
CA SER A 189 12.66 -6.47 18.12
C SER A 189 13.73 -6.99 17.13
N ASP A 190 13.68 -6.50 15.89
CA ASP A 190 14.63 -6.84 14.84
C ASP A 190 15.81 -5.85 14.80
N GLU A 191 16.78 -6.12 13.93
CA GLU A 191 17.99 -5.31 13.78
C GLU A 191 17.69 -3.82 13.54
N ILE A 192 16.65 -3.49 12.75
CA ILE A 192 16.23 -2.11 12.51
C ILE A 192 15.78 -1.46 13.82
N THR A 193 14.92 -2.14 14.58
CA THR A 193 14.37 -1.62 15.83
C THR A 193 15.47 -1.47 16.89
N GLU A 194 16.30 -2.49 17.06
CA GLU A 194 17.44 -2.46 17.98
C GLU A 194 18.42 -1.34 17.65
N THR A 195 18.70 -1.13 16.36
CA THR A 195 19.59 -0.05 15.89
C THR A 195 18.99 1.33 16.20
N ILE A 196 17.68 1.51 15.97
CA ILE A 196 16.97 2.75 16.30
C ILE A 196 17.07 3.05 17.79
N LEU A 197 16.79 2.04 18.63
CA LEU A 197 16.80 2.18 20.09
C LEU A 197 18.22 2.40 20.65
N ALA A 198 19.25 1.85 20.01
CA ALA A 198 20.64 2.12 20.40
C ALA A 198 21.09 3.55 20.03
N ASN A 199 20.48 4.16 19.00
CA ASN A 199 20.92 5.43 18.41
C ASN A 199 19.82 6.50 18.42
N ARG A 200 18.99 6.54 19.48
CA ARG A 200 17.78 7.41 19.59
C ARG A 200 18.01 8.90 19.35
N THR A 201 19.24 9.40 19.50
CA THR A 201 19.58 10.82 19.30
C THR A 201 20.22 11.11 17.95
N ALA A 202 20.69 10.11 17.21
CA ALA A 202 21.30 10.28 15.90
C ALA A 202 20.23 10.66 14.87
N SER A 203 20.49 11.62 13.98
CA SER A 203 19.48 12.10 13.03
C SER A 203 18.88 10.97 12.17
N ASP A 204 19.72 10.02 11.77
CA ASP A 204 19.42 8.83 10.96
C ASP A 204 19.20 7.56 11.79
N PHE A 205 19.14 7.67 13.11
CA PHE A 205 19.01 6.54 14.03
C PHE A 205 20.09 5.45 13.84
N GLY A 206 21.26 5.78 13.28
CA GLY A 206 22.34 4.81 13.01
C GLY A 206 22.09 3.90 11.81
N LEU A 207 21.01 4.09 11.04
CA LEU A 207 20.58 3.16 10.00
C LEU A 207 21.27 3.30 8.64
N LYS A 208 22.25 4.21 8.49
CA LYS A 208 22.88 4.50 7.18
C LYS A 208 23.40 3.30 6.40
N ASN A 209 23.85 2.26 7.11
CA ASN A 209 24.41 1.06 6.49
C ASN A 209 23.42 -0.11 6.42
N ILE A 210 22.21 0.05 6.97
CA ILE A 210 21.20 -1.03 7.11
C ILE A 210 19.96 -0.71 6.26
N PHE A 211 19.52 0.55 6.27
CA PHE A 211 18.35 1.00 5.53
C PHE A 211 18.73 2.07 4.51
N PRO A 212 18.82 1.72 3.20
CA PRO A 212 19.35 2.61 2.16
C PRO A 212 18.63 3.96 2.04
N TYR A 213 17.33 4.01 2.35
CA TYR A 213 16.51 5.21 2.20
C TYR A 213 16.51 6.13 3.43
N ILE A 214 17.28 5.82 4.49
CA ILE A 214 17.24 6.63 5.73
C ILE A 214 17.62 8.09 5.50
N SER A 215 18.60 8.36 4.63
CA SER A 215 19.04 9.73 4.33
C SER A 215 17.91 10.54 3.70
N GLU A 216 17.15 9.93 2.80
CA GLU A 216 15.97 10.55 2.20
C GLU A 216 14.87 10.76 3.25
N MET A 217 14.62 9.76 4.11
CA MET A 217 13.64 9.89 5.19
C MET A 217 13.98 11.03 6.17
N VAL A 218 15.26 11.24 6.51
CA VAL A 218 15.68 12.37 7.34
C VAL A 218 15.25 13.71 6.73
N GLU A 219 15.40 13.88 5.42
CA GLU A 219 14.95 15.10 4.74
C GLU A 219 13.42 15.19 4.68
N VAL A 220 12.73 14.08 4.43
CA VAL A 220 11.26 13.99 4.40
C VAL A 220 10.64 14.45 5.72
N PHE A 221 11.24 14.11 6.85
CA PHE A 221 10.72 14.49 8.17
C PHE A 221 11.05 15.92 8.61
N LYS A 222 11.81 16.69 7.81
CA LYS A 222 11.97 18.15 7.99
C LYS A 222 10.83 18.96 7.35
N GLU A 223 10.03 18.33 6.49
CA GLU A 223 8.97 19.01 5.73
C GLU A 223 7.59 18.94 6.42
N ASP A 224 6.65 19.71 5.86
CA ASP A 224 5.24 19.67 6.23
C ASP A 224 4.58 18.31 5.94
N THR A 225 3.40 18.09 6.52
CA THR A 225 2.72 16.78 6.47
C THR A 225 2.38 16.34 5.05
N LEU A 226 1.99 17.27 4.17
CA LEU A 226 1.54 16.92 2.82
C LEU A 226 2.70 16.54 1.90
N ASN A 227 3.81 17.29 1.94
CA ASN A 227 5.00 16.94 1.18
C ASN A 227 5.65 15.66 1.72
N ARG A 228 5.48 15.38 3.02
CA ARG A 228 5.97 14.14 3.64
C ARG A 228 5.38 12.89 2.99
N GLU A 229 4.06 12.81 2.84
CA GLU A 229 3.42 11.63 2.24
C GLU A 229 3.85 11.43 0.78
N LYS A 230 3.89 12.51 -0.01
CA LYS A 230 4.39 12.49 -1.39
C LYS A 230 5.79 11.89 -1.47
N LYS A 231 6.70 12.36 -0.61
CA LYS A 231 8.08 11.89 -0.63
C LYS A 231 8.25 10.47 -0.09
N LEU A 232 7.45 10.06 0.90
CA LEU A 232 7.40 8.67 1.33
C LEU A 232 6.95 7.75 0.20
N ASN A 233 5.97 8.17 -0.62
CA ASN A 233 5.58 7.42 -1.80
C ASN A 233 6.69 7.40 -2.86
N LYS A 234 7.45 8.50 -3.03
CA LYS A 234 8.64 8.50 -3.91
C LYS A 234 9.73 7.53 -3.43
N ILE A 235 9.94 7.40 -2.12
CA ILE A 235 10.87 6.40 -1.56
C ILE A 235 10.40 4.98 -1.91
N ARG A 236 9.10 4.67 -1.74
CA ARG A 236 8.52 3.39 -2.14
C ARG A 236 8.72 3.11 -3.63
N PHE A 237 8.44 4.10 -4.47
CA PHE A 237 8.67 3.98 -5.91
C PHE A 237 10.15 3.72 -6.23
N SER A 238 11.06 4.41 -5.54
CA SER A 238 12.51 4.21 -5.71
C SER A 238 12.93 2.81 -5.28
N PHE A 239 12.31 2.22 -4.26
CA PHE A 239 12.51 0.80 -3.93
C PHE A 239 12.06 -0.11 -5.07
N LEU A 240 10.84 0.10 -5.57
CA LEU A 240 10.29 -0.73 -6.64
C LEU A 240 11.10 -0.62 -7.93
N GLU A 241 11.62 0.56 -8.26
CA GLU A 241 12.44 0.83 -9.45
C GLU A 241 13.83 0.21 -9.36
N ASN A 242 14.43 0.25 -8.17
CA ASN A 242 15.76 -0.32 -7.92
C ASN A 242 15.73 -1.80 -7.53
N PHE A 243 14.54 -2.40 -7.42
CA PHE A 243 14.42 -3.82 -7.16
C PHE A 243 15.07 -4.58 -8.31
N THR A 244 16.20 -5.19 -8.00
CA THR A 244 16.97 -6.05 -8.89
C THR A 244 16.89 -7.44 -8.28
N GLY A 245 15.87 -8.20 -8.68
CA GLY A 245 15.82 -9.61 -8.34
C GLY A 245 17.05 -10.35 -8.89
N GLU A 246 17.30 -11.58 -8.43
CA GLU A 246 18.43 -12.38 -8.92
C GLU A 246 18.38 -12.65 -10.44
N ASP A 247 17.18 -12.63 -11.02
CA ASP A 247 16.92 -12.81 -12.43
C ASP A 247 15.97 -11.69 -12.92
N PRO A 248 16.40 -10.83 -13.87
CA PRO A 248 15.58 -9.74 -14.41
C PRO A 248 14.37 -10.22 -15.23
N PHE A 249 14.17 -11.54 -15.33
CA PHE A 249 13.05 -12.16 -16.02
C PHE A 249 12.23 -13.10 -15.12
N LYS A 250 12.46 -13.05 -13.81
CA LYS A 250 11.55 -13.68 -12.83
C LYS A 250 10.24 -12.92 -12.74
N GLU A 251 9.23 -13.63 -12.25
CA GLU A 251 7.87 -13.12 -12.02
C GLU A 251 7.84 -11.91 -11.07
N ASP A 252 8.83 -11.84 -10.20
CA ASP A 252 9.14 -10.72 -9.31
C ASP A 252 9.17 -9.34 -10.00
N CYS A 253 9.68 -9.26 -11.23
CA CYS A 253 9.67 -8.01 -11.99
C CYS A 253 8.25 -7.55 -12.36
N VAL A 254 7.34 -8.49 -12.62
CA VAL A 254 5.94 -8.21 -12.91
C VAL A 254 5.23 -7.70 -11.63
N TYR A 255 5.52 -8.30 -10.47
CA TYR A 255 4.96 -7.84 -9.19
C TYR A 255 5.41 -6.42 -8.84
N ALA A 256 6.71 -6.13 -8.99
CA ALA A 256 7.24 -4.80 -8.80
C ALA A 256 6.56 -3.78 -9.73
N TYR A 257 6.38 -4.15 -11.01
CA TYR A 257 5.71 -3.32 -12.01
C TYR A 257 4.25 -3.02 -11.67
N ILE A 258 3.47 -4.01 -11.22
CA ILE A 258 2.08 -3.83 -10.80
C ILE A 258 2.00 -2.88 -9.59
N PHE A 259 2.88 -3.04 -8.60
CA PHE A 259 2.96 -2.09 -7.47
C PHE A 259 3.33 -0.67 -7.91
N GLN A 260 4.24 -0.52 -8.90
CA GLN A 260 4.59 0.79 -9.45
C GLN A 260 3.37 1.45 -10.10
N LEU A 261 2.59 0.72 -10.91
CA LEU A 261 1.36 1.24 -11.50
C LEU A 261 0.35 1.68 -10.43
N LEU A 262 0.05 0.82 -9.45
CA LEU A 262 -0.86 1.15 -8.34
C LEU A 262 -0.43 2.41 -7.60
N LEU A 263 0.89 2.55 -7.37
CA LEU A 263 1.44 3.68 -6.64
C LEU A 263 1.36 4.98 -7.46
N LEU A 264 1.68 4.93 -8.76
CA LEU A 264 1.65 6.09 -9.65
C LEU A 264 0.22 6.57 -9.92
N GLU A 265 -0.72 5.67 -10.17
CA GLU A 265 -2.12 6.06 -10.39
C GLU A 265 -2.71 6.76 -9.18
N ARG A 266 -2.51 6.18 -7.98
CA ARG A 266 -2.94 6.82 -6.73
C ARG A 266 -2.30 8.20 -6.57
N TRP A 267 -1.01 8.31 -6.87
CA TRP A 267 -0.30 9.59 -6.81
C TRP A 267 -0.91 10.64 -7.76
N GLN A 268 -1.18 10.27 -9.01
CA GLN A 268 -1.73 11.17 -10.02
C GLN A 268 -3.19 11.54 -9.75
N MET A 269 -3.99 10.62 -9.18
CA MET A 269 -5.35 10.92 -8.73
C MET A 269 -5.34 11.99 -7.62
N LEU A 270 -4.47 11.84 -6.62
CA LEU A 270 -4.32 12.83 -5.54
C LEU A 270 -3.87 14.20 -6.06
N ASP A 271 -2.98 14.24 -7.05
CA ASP A 271 -2.51 15.49 -7.64
C ASP A 271 -3.62 16.20 -8.44
N ARG A 272 -4.43 15.44 -9.19
CA ARG A 272 -5.60 15.96 -9.92
C ARG A 272 -6.66 16.53 -8.97
N GLU A 273 -7.01 15.83 -7.90
CA GLU A 273 -7.99 16.31 -6.92
C GLU A 273 -7.51 17.57 -6.18
N LYS A 274 -6.23 17.61 -5.78
CA LYS A 274 -5.61 18.83 -5.22
C LYS A 274 -5.66 19.99 -6.21
N GLY A 275 -5.35 19.74 -7.49
CA GLY A 275 -5.43 20.75 -8.54
C GLY A 275 -6.85 21.32 -8.68
N LYS A 276 -7.87 20.47 -8.68
CA LYS A 276 -9.28 20.89 -8.72
C LYS A 276 -9.67 21.73 -7.50
N GLN A 277 -9.26 21.32 -6.29
CA GLN A 277 -9.54 22.08 -5.06
C GLN A 277 -8.89 23.47 -5.09
N ILE A 278 -7.63 23.58 -5.52
CA ILE A 278 -6.94 24.87 -5.66
C ILE A 278 -7.68 25.78 -6.64
N VAL A 279 -8.05 25.26 -7.82
CA VAL A 279 -8.81 26.03 -8.82
C VAL A 279 -10.18 26.45 -8.27
N SER A 280 -10.89 25.55 -7.58
CA SER A 280 -12.16 25.85 -6.93
C SER A 280 -12.02 26.99 -5.92
N ASN A 281 -11.02 26.94 -5.03
CA ASN A 281 -10.80 27.96 -4.01
C ASN A 281 -10.44 29.33 -4.62
N ILE A 282 -9.71 29.34 -5.74
CA ILE A 282 -9.43 30.57 -6.51
C ILE A 282 -10.72 31.16 -7.09
N VAL A 283 -11.62 30.31 -7.61
CA VAL A 283 -12.87 30.74 -8.23
C VAL A 283 -13.91 31.18 -7.18
N THR A 284 -13.93 30.57 -5.99
CA THR A 284 -14.86 30.91 -4.90
C THR A 284 -14.38 32.06 -4.01
N GLY A 285 -13.11 32.50 -4.15
CA GLY A 285 -12.55 33.61 -3.37
C GLY A 285 -12.21 33.25 -1.92
N GLU A 286 -12.17 31.95 -1.59
CA GLU A 286 -11.79 31.45 -0.27
C GLU A 286 -10.26 31.32 -0.19
N ILE A 287 -9.57 32.45 -0.12
CA ILE A 287 -8.17 32.52 0.31
C ILE A 287 -8.17 33.23 1.66
N SER A 288 -7.86 32.48 2.73
CA SER A 288 -7.44 33.01 4.03
C SER A 288 -6.08 32.44 4.39
#